data_AF-A0A811KSY3-F1
#
_entry.id   AF-A0A811KSY3-F1
#
_cell.length_a   1.000
_cell.length_b   1.000
_cell.length_c   1.000
_cell.angle_alpha   90.00
_cell.angle_beta   90.00
_cell.angle_gamma   90.00
#
_symmetry.space_group_name_H-M   'P 1'
#
loop_
_entity.id
_entity.type
_entity.pdbx_description
1 polymer ?
#
loop_
_entity_poly.entity_id
_entity_poly.type
_entity_poly.pdbx_seq_one_letter_code
_entity_poly.pdbx_strand_id
1 'polypeptide(L)'
;MVECQTREEPSLSCIKKEEGRGDIAKSLNIGKATVSEVVRRYVELGHDGDRPRSGRPATVNTRANRQWTKKRFMRNPRTPVRKMAREAGLKETSLCRIVRKNLKMKPYKLKKVQKLTDENKKVRFKRSKTPIHRAANGNWERLFFTDEKVFALEQAHKPSK
;
A
#
# COMPACT_ATOMS: atom_id res chain seq x y z
N MET A 1 0.46 -29.70 12.76
CA MET A 1 0.34 -28.95 11.48
C MET A 1 -0.44 -29.86 10.56
N VAL A 2 -1.69 -29.51 10.26
CA VAL A 2 -2.53 -30.34 9.38
C VAL A 2 -2.12 -30.00 7.96
N GLU A 3 -1.44 -30.92 7.30
CA GLU A 3 -1.20 -30.85 5.87
C GLU A 3 -2.57 -30.85 5.18
N CYS A 4 -2.95 -29.67 4.70
CA CYS A 4 -4.14 -29.51 3.88
C CYS A 4 -3.82 -30.19 2.55
N GLN A 5 -4.15 -31.48 2.45
CA GLN A 5 -4.17 -32.21 1.20
C GLN A 5 -4.98 -31.36 0.21
N THR A 6 -4.30 -30.78 -0.77
CA THR A 6 -4.96 -30.16 -1.91
C THR A 6 -5.70 -31.28 -2.62
N ARG A 7 -6.97 -31.45 -2.27
CA ARG A 7 -7.92 -32.22 -3.08
C ARG A 7 -7.83 -31.62 -4.47
N GLU A 8 -7.19 -32.31 -5.40
CA GLU A 8 -7.23 -31.91 -6.79
C GLU A 8 -8.71 -31.80 -7.17
N GLU A 9 -9.15 -30.58 -7.47
CA GLU A 9 -10.53 -30.24 -7.81
C GLU A 9 -10.97 -31.12 -8.99
N PRO A 10 -11.89 -32.09 -8.79
CA PRO A 10 -12.19 -33.13 -9.76
C PRO A 10 -12.79 -32.59 -11.07
N SER A 11 -13.24 -31.33 -11.09
CA SER A 11 -13.94 -30.71 -12.22
C SER A 11 -13.03 -30.37 -13.41
N LEU A 12 -11.73 -30.18 -13.21
CA LEU A 12 -10.82 -29.65 -14.25
C LEU A 12 -9.96 -30.71 -14.94
N SER A 13 -9.72 -31.86 -14.28
CA SER A 13 -8.92 -32.93 -14.87
C SER A 13 -9.59 -33.55 -16.11
N CYS A 14 -10.93 -33.58 -16.13
CA CYS A 14 -11.75 -34.15 -17.20
C CYS A 14 -11.73 -33.29 -18.47
N ILE A 15 -11.74 -31.96 -18.34
CA ILE A 15 -11.75 -31.02 -19.49
C ILE A 15 -10.38 -31.02 -20.20
N LYS A 16 -9.28 -31.21 -19.45
CA LYS A 16 -7.93 -31.38 -20.00
C LYS A 16 -7.69 -32.75 -20.65
N LYS A 17 -8.54 -33.75 -20.37
CA LYS A 17 -8.43 -35.14 -20.83
C LYS A 17 -9.23 -35.47 -22.11
N GLU A 18 -9.76 -34.47 -22.81
CA GLU A 18 -10.64 -34.64 -23.99
C GLU A 18 -11.87 -35.54 -23.75
N GLU A 19 -12.44 -35.50 -22.55
CA GLU A 19 -13.68 -36.22 -22.26
C GLU A 19 -14.91 -35.49 -22.82
N GLY A 20 -15.89 -36.24 -23.34
CA GLY A 20 -17.14 -35.70 -23.82
C GLY A 20 -17.98 -35.06 -22.70
N ARG A 21 -18.62 -33.92 -22.96
CA ARG A 21 -19.42 -33.16 -21.96
C ARG A 21 -20.47 -34.03 -21.23
N GLY A 22 -21.04 -35.02 -21.93
CA GLY A 22 -22.02 -35.95 -21.38
C GLY A 22 -21.43 -36.95 -20.40
N ASP A 23 -20.18 -37.34 -20.59
CA ASP A 23 -19.47 -38.30 -19.74
C ASP A 23 -19.01 -37.63 -18.45
N ILE A 24 -18.53 -36.38 -18.56
CA ILE A 24 -18.23 -35.53 -17.40
C ILE A 24 -19.46 -35.37 -16.49
N ALA A 25 -20.64 -35.14 -17.08
CA ALA A 25 -21.89 -34.98 -16.33
C ALA A 25 -22.28 -36.26 -15.57
N LYS A 26 -22.08 -37.45 -16.17
CA LYS A 26 -22.35 -38.74 -15.54
C LYS A 26 -21.33 -39.06 -14.44
N SER A 27 -20.05 -38.86 -14.72
CA SER A 27 -18.95 -39.14 -13.78
C SER A 27 -19.03 -38.27 -12.53
N LEU A 28 -19.41 -37.00 -12.67
CA LEU A 28 -19.51 -36.05 -11.55
C LEU A 28 -20.91 -35.98 -10.94
N ASN A 29 -21.91 -36.65 -11.51
CA ASN A 29 -23.33 -36.56 -11.14
C ASN A 29 -23.84 -35.10 -11.07
N ILE A 30 -23.51 -34.30 -12.08
CA ILE A 30 -23.90 -32.89 -12.22
C ILE A 30 -24.82 -32.74 -13.42
N GLY A 31 -25.78 -31.81 -13.34
CA GLY A 31 -26.64 -31.47 -14.48
C GLY A 31 -25.83 -31.04 -15.71
N LYS A 32 -26.17 -31.58 -16.89
CA LYS A 32 -25.51 -31.25 -18.18
C LYS A 32 -25.47 -29.75 -18.47
N ALA A 33 -26.48 -29.00 -18.05
CA ALA A 33 -26.54 -27.54 -18.19
C ALA A 33 -25.39 -26.85 -17.44
N THR A 34 -25.09 -27.29 -16.23
CA THR A 34 -23.96 -26.78 -15.44
C THR A 34 -22.63 -27.10 -16.09
N VAL A 35 -22.45 -28.32 -16.60
CA VAL A 35 -21.23 -28.71 -17.32
C VAL A 35 -21.03 -27.82 -18.55
N SER A 36 -22.07 -27.61 -19.35
CA SER A 36 -22.03 -26.71 -20.52
C SER A 36 -21.71 -25.26 -20.13
N GLU A 37 -22.30 -24.74 -19.05
CA GLU A 37 -22.05 -23.38 -18.57
C GLU A 37 -20.62 -23.21 -18.03
N VAL A 38 -20.08 -24.21 -17.34
CA VAL A 38 -18.69 -24.22 -16.86
C VAL A 38 -17.72 -24.29 -18.03
N VAL A 39 -17.95 -25.17 -19.01
CA VAL A 39 -17.12 -25.25 -20.23
C VAL A 39 -17.17 -23.93 -20.99
N ARG A 40 -18.36 -23.35 -21.18
CA ARG A 40 -18.53 -22.05 -21.83
C ARG A 40 -17.77 -20.95 -21.09
N ARG A 41 -17.90 -20.90 -19.75
CA ARG A 41 -17.19 -19.95 -18.90
C ARG A 41 -15.67 -20.12 -19.00
N TYR A 42 -15.18 -21.35 -19.02
CA TYR A 42 -13.76 -21.66 -19.15
C TYR A 42 -13.20 -21.21 -20.51
N VAL A 43 -13.93 -21.47 -21.60
CA VAL A 43 -13.56 -21.00 -22.96
C VAL A 43 -13.56 -19.47 -23.03
N GLU A 44 -14.51 -18.79 -22.38
CA GLU A 44 -14.60 -17.33 -22.38
C GLU A 44 -13.53 -16.65 -21.50
N LEU A 45 -13.28 -17.16 -20.29
CA LEU A 45 -12.38 -16.52 -19.31
C LEU A 45 -10.94 -17.04 -19.37
N GLY A 46 -10.71 -18.24 -19.91
CA GLY A 46 -9.41 -18.93 -19.90
C GLY A 46 -9.00 -19.47 -18.53
N HIS A 47 -9.87 -19.38 -17.53
CA HIS A 47 -9.67 -19.94 -16.20
C HIS A 47 -10.99 -20.44 -15.61
N ASP A 48 -10.89 -21.25 -14.56
CA ASP A 48 -11.97 -21.94 -13.86
C ASP A 48 -12.72 -21.07 -12.83
N GLY A 49 -12.32 -19.81 -12.71
CA GLY A 49 -12.89 -18.86 -11.76
C GLY A 49 -14.28 -18.37 -12.15
N ASP A 50 -15.01 -17.87 -11.16
CA ASP A 50 -16.27 -17.17 -11.39
C ASP A 50 -16.06 -15.87 -12.18
N ARG A 51 -17.08 -15.48 -12.95
CA ARG A 51 -17.13 -14.16 -13.58
C ARG A 51 -17.09 -13.07 -12.51
N PRO A 52 -16.45 -11.92 -12.78
CA PRO A 52 -16.50 -10.79 -11.86
C PRO A 52 -17.94 -10.37 -11.64
N ARG A 53 -18.42 -10.54 -10.40
CA ARG A 53 -19.79 -10.14 -10.03
C ARG A 53 -19.86 -8.63 -9.89
N SER A 54 -20.97 -8.04 -10.34
CA SER A 54 -21.28 -6.65 -10.03
C SER A 54 -21.51 -6.51 -8.52
N GLY A 55 -20.59 -5.86 -7.83
CA GLY A 55 -20.72 -5.58 -6.40
C GLY A 55 -21.72 -4.44 -6.14
N ARG A 56 -22.04 -4.22 -4.86
CA ARG A 56 -22.87 -3.08 -4.43
C ARG A 56 -22.21 -1.75 -4.85
N PRO A 57 -22.96 -0.80 -5.43
CA PRO A 57 -22.42 0.51 -5.79
C PRO A 57 -21.94 1.27 -4.55
N ALA A 58 -20.80 1.95 -4.67
CA ALA A 58 -20.21 2.68 -3.56
C ALA A 58 -20.85 4.08 -3.42
N THR A 59 -21.62 4.30 -2.36
CA THR A 59 -22.33 5.59 -2.12
C THR A 59 -21.39 6.73 -1.69
N VAL A 60 -20.44 6.44 -0.80
CA VAL A 60 -19.53 7.48 -0.25
C VAL A 60 -18.21 7.56 -1.00
N ASN A 61 -17.72 6.44 -1.54
CA ASN A 61 -16.45 6.38 -2.26
C ASN A 61 -16.62 6.74 -3.74
N THR A 62 -17.22 7.90 -3.99
CA THR A 62 -17.43 8.43 -5.33
C THR A 62 -16.13 9.01 -5.88
N ARG A 63 -16.01 9.11 -7.21
CA ARG A 63 -14.86 9.75 -7.86
C ARG A 63 -14.68 11.20 -7.39
N ALA A 64 -15.78 11.93 -7.21
CA ALA A 64 -15.78 13.30 -6.72
C ALA A 64 -15.16 13.40 -5.32
N ASN A 65 -15.59 12.57 -4.37
CA ASN A 65 -15.05 12.56 -3.02
C ASN A 65 -13.56 12.20 -3.02
N ARG A 66 -13.13 11.21 -3.81
CA ARG A 66 -11.71 10.87 -3.96
C ARG A 66 -10.87 12.06 -4.44
N GLN A 67 -11.33 12.76 -5.47
CA GLN A 67 -10.62 13.89 -6.04
C GLN A 67 -10.59 15.08 -5.09
N TRP A 68 -11.72 15.37 -4.42
CA TRP A 68 -11.79 16.42 -3.41
C TRP A 68 -10.83 16.14 -2.26
N THR A 69 -10.82 14.92 -1.72
CA THR A 69 -9.89 14.52 -0.64
C THR A 69 -8.44 14.67 -1.08
N LYS A 70 -8.09 14.20 -2.29
CA LYS A 70 -6.74 14.34 -2.84
C LYS A 70 -6.33 15.81 -2.94
N LYS A 71 -7.16 16.66 -3.52
CA LYS A 71 -6.90 18.11 -3.65
C LYS A 71 -6.75 18.76 -2.27
N ARG A 72 -7.57 18.38 -1.29
CA ARG A 72 -7.51 18.91 0.07
C ARG A 72 -6.19 18.61 0.76
N PHE A 73 -5.70 17.37 0.66
CA PHE A 73 -4.39 16.98 1.18
C PHE A 73 -3.22 17.66 0.45
N MET A 74 -3.32 17.86 -0.86
CA MET A 74 -2.28 18.58 -1.61
C MET A 74 -2.17 20.05 -1.19
N ARG A 75 -3.30 20.69 -0.85
CA ARG A 75 -3.30 22.07 -0.32
C ARG A 75 -2.71 22.16 1.08
N ASN A 76 -3.10 21.26 1.97
CA ASN A 76 -2.54 21.21 3.32
C ASN A 76 -2.44 19.75 3.82
N PRO A 77 -1.25 19.14 3.75
CA PRO A 77 -1.06 17.74 4.14
C PRO A 77 -1.12 17.52 5.66
N ARG A 78 -1.07 18.59 6.46
CA ARG A 78 -1.14 18.52 7.93
C ARG A 78 -2.58 18.50 8.45
N THR A 79 -3.57 18.58 7.57
CA THR A 79 -4.98 18.64 7.98
C THR A 79 -5.42 17.29 8.55
N PRO A 80 -6.01 17.25 9.76
CA PRO A 80 -6.50 15.99 10.32
C PRO A 80 -7.71 15.46 9.56
N VAL A 81 -7.78 14.13 9.38
CA VAL A 81 -8.85 13.47 8.61
C VAL A 81 -10.23 13.81 9.17
N ARG A 82 -10.38 13.82 10.50
CA ARG A 82 -11.62 14.22 11.18
C ARG A 82 -12.14 15.59 10.73
N LYS A 83 -11.26 16.59 10.58
CA LYS A 83 -11.67 17.94 10.15
C LYS A 83 -12.14 17.93 8.70
N MET A 84 -11.40 17.27 7.81
CA MET A 84 -11.81 17.12 6.41
C MET A 84 -13.12 16.35 6.25
N ALA A 85 -13.36 15.35 7.10
CA ALA A 85 -14.60 14.59 7.08
C ALA A 85 -15.80 15.47 7.43
N ARG A 86 -15.66 16.33 8.46
CA ARG A 86 -16.68 17.34 8.80
C ARG A 86 -16.89 18.36 7.67
N GLU A 87 -15.81 18.85 7.07
CA GLU A 87 -15.87 19.78 5.90
C GLU A 87 -16.61 19.15 4.71
N ALA A 88 -16.48 17.83 4.49
CA ALA A 88 -17.12 17.11 3.40
C ALA A 88 -18.51 16.54 3.75
N GLY A 89 -18.99 16.70 4.99
CA GLY A 89 -20.23 16.05 5.46
C GLY A 89 -20.15 14.52 5.48
N LEU A 90 -18.94 13.94 5.59
CA LEU A 90 -18.72 12.50 5.56
C LEU A 90 -18.37 11.96 6.95
N LYS A 91 -18.65 10.67 7.17
CA LYS A 91 -18.10 9.94 8.33
C LYS A 91 -16.59 9.84 8.20
N GLU A 92 -15.88 10.08 9.30
CA GLU A 92 -14.42 9.99 9.36
C GLU A 92 -13.89 8.62 8.91
N THR A 93 -14.56 7.54 9.31
CA THR A 93 -14.21 6.17 8.92
C THR A 93 -14.25 5.97 7.41
N SER A 94 -15.24 6.55 6.72
CA SER A 94 -15.35 6.50 5.27
C SER A 94 -14.23 7.28 4.59
N LEU A 95 -13.90 8.47 5.09
CA LEU A 95 -12.82 9.27 4.55
C LEU A 95 -11.46 8.57 4.76
N CYS A 96 -11.22 8.00 5.95
CA CYS A 96 -10.05 7.16 6.23
C CYS A 96 -9.91 5.99 5.25
N ARG A 97 -11.02 5.30 4.92
CA ARG A 97 -11.01 4.21 3.92
C ARG A 97 -10.62 4.73 2.54
N ILE A 98 -11.16 5.87 2.11
CA ILE A 98 -10.78 6.51 0.85
C ILE A 98 -9.28 6.82 0.82
N VAL A 99 -8.75 7.43 1.87
CA VAL A 99 -7.33 7.83 1.98
C VAL A 99 -6.41 6.61 1.92
N ARG A 100 -6.72 5.56 2.69
CA ARG A 100 -5.86 4.36 2.79
C ARG A 100 -5.99 3.42 1.60
N LYS A 101 -7.22 3.06 1.20
CA LYS A 101 -7.45 2.05 0.16
C LYS A 101 -7.36 2.62 -1.26
N ASN A 102 -7.93 3.81 -1.49
CA ASN A 102 -8.02 4.36 -2.84
C ASN A 102 -6.88 5.33 -3.17
N LEU A 103 -6.52 6.23 -2.25
CA LEU A 103 -5.44 7.19 -2.46
C LEU A 103 -4.06 6.66 -2.05
N LYS A 104 -4.01 5.53 -1.33
CA LYS A 104 -2.77 4.89 -0.83
C LYS A 104 -1.86 5.85 -0.06
N MET A 105 -2.43 6.85 0.60
CA MET A 105 -1.69 7.84 1.38
C MET A 105 -1.40 7.29 2.78
N LYS A 106 -0.18 7.55 3.28
CA LYS A 106 0.25 7.18 4.63
C LYS A 106 0.53 8.43 5.46
N PRO A 107 0.12 8.46 6.75
CA PRO A 107 0.49 9.55 7.64
C PRO A 107 1.98 9.47 7.97
N TYR A 108 2.67 10.60 7.94
CA TYR A 108 4.06 10.72 8.37
C TYR A 108 4.15 11.50 9.68
N LYS A 109 5.07 11.10 10.56
CA LYS A 109 5.39 11.87 11.76
C LYS A 109 6.27 13.06 11.38
N LEU A 110 5.89 14.26 11.82
CA LEU A 110 6.70 15.45 11.63
C LEU A 110 7.97 15.35 12.49
N LYS A 111 9.14 15.56 11.87
CA LYS A 111 10.42 15.66 12.59
C LYS A 111 10.75 17.13 12.85
N LYS A 112 11.21 17.45 14.06
CA LYS A 112 11.76 18.78 14.36
C LYS A 112 13.09 18.91 13.60
N VAL A 113 13.21 19.95 12.80
CA VAL A 113 14.41 20.27 12.02
C VAL A 113 14.79 21.73 12.25
N GLN A 114 16.06 22.06 12.07
CA GLN A 114 16.52 23.45 12.12
C GLN A 114 15.90 24.26 10.98
N LYS A 115 15.45 25.49 11.28
CA LYS A 115 14.93 26.41 10.26
C LYS A 115 16.10 26.95 9.44
N LEU A 116 16.14 26.63 8.15
CA LEU A 116 17.14 27.15 7.22
C LEU A 116 16.63 28.43 6.54
N THR A 117 17.41 29.50 6.62
CA THR A 117 17.24 30.70 5.77
C THR A 117 17.67 30.38 4.33
N ASP A 118 17.24 31.20 3.37
CA ASP A 118 17.57 30.95 1.97
C ASP A 118 19.07 31.15 1.67
N GLU A 119 19.73 32.06 2.39
CA GLU A 119 21.18 32.19 2.38
C GLU A 119 21.87 30.92 2.91
N ASN A 120 21.41 30.39 4.04
CA ASN A 120 21.93 29.14 4.60
C ASN A 120 21.78 27.98 3.62
N LYS A 121 20.66 27.90 2.88
CA LYS A 121 20.48 26.88 1.83
C LYS A 121 21.51 27.01 0.71
N LYS A 122 21.76 28.22 0.22
CA LYS A 122 22.76 28.48 -0.84
C LYS A 122 24.17 28.09 -0.37
N VAL A 123 24.56 28.50 0.83
CA VAL A 123 25.87 28.17 1.41
C VAL A 123 26.01 26.66 1.60
N ARG A 124 25.00 25.99 2.17
CA ARG A 124 25.02 24.53 2.37
C ARG A 124 25.10 23.79 1.04
N PHE A 125 24.36 24.21 0.02
CA PHE A 125 24.41 23.60 -1.31
C PHE A 125 25.78 23.76 -1.98
N LYS A 126 26.41 24.92 -1.85
CA LYS A 126 27.79 25.13 -2.34
C LYS A 126 28.78 24.23 -1.59
N ARG A 127 28.68 24.18 -0.25
CA ARG A 127 29.56 23.37 0.61
C ARG A 127 29.38 21.87 0.41
N SER A 128 28.17 21.38 0.10
CA SER A 128 27.91 19.95 -0.09
C SER A 128 28.58 19.38 -1.33
N LYS A 129 28.91 20.20 -2.34
CA LYS A 129 29.62 19.75 -3.53
C LYS A 129 31.07 19.34 -3.25
N THR A 130 31.74 20.05 -2.34
CA THR A 130 33.15 19.81 -2.01
C THR A 130 33.44 18.37 -1.56
N PRO A 131 32.73 17.78 -0.57
CA PRO A 131 32.95 16.39 -0.18
C PRO A 131 32.56 15.41 -1.30
N ILE A 132 31.52 15.69 -2.09
CA ILE A 132 31.13 14.85 -3.24
C ILE A 132 32.26 14.77 -4.28
N HIS A 133 32.82 15.91 -4.67
CA HIS A 133 33.94 15.95 -5.62
C HIS A 133 35.20 15.28 -5.08
N ARG A 134 35.52 15.47 -3.79
CA ARG A 134 36.66 14.80 -3.15
C ARG A 134 36.49 13.28 -3.09
N ALA A 135 35.28 12.80 -2.80
CA ALA A 135 34.97 11.38 -2.80
C ALA A 135 35.09 10.77 -4.20
N ALA A 136 34.60 11.45 -5.24
CA ALA A 136 34.71 11.00 -6.63
C ALA A 136 36.18 10.87 -7.10
N ASN A 137 37.06 11.74 -6.60
CA ASN A 137 38.50 11.71 -6.91
C ASN A 137 39.28 10.68 -6.08
N GLY A 138 38.62 9.77 -5.37
CA GLY A 138 39.27 8.74 -4.55
C GLY A 138 39.88 9.24 -3.24
N ASN A 139 39.74 10.53 -2.90
CA ASN A 139 40.35 11.16 -1.72
C ASN A 139 39.48 11.06 -0.45
N TRP A 140 38.68 10.00 -0.31
CA TRP A 140 37.81 9.81 0.86
C TRP A 140 38.61 9.46 2.12
N GLU A 141 39.71 8.70 1.97
CA GLU A 141 40.58 8.25 3.07
C GLU A 141 41.30 9.41 3.79
N ARG A 142 41.44 10.56 3.11
CA ARG A 142 42.08 11.76 3.64
C ARG A 142 41.09 12.71 4.34
N LEU A 143 39.80 12.36 4.40
CA LEU A 143 38.77 13.22 4.97
C LEU A 143 38.38 12.74 6.36
N PHE A 144 38.87 13.44 7.38
CA PHE A 144 38.50 13.18 8.77
C PHE A 144 37.44 14.18 9.23
N PHE A 145 36.40 13.69 9.92
CA PHE A 145 35.33 14.52 10.49
C PHE A 145 35.37 14.43 12.01
N THR A 146 35.36 15.59 12.67
CA THR A 146 35.23 15.72 14.13
C THR A 146 33.98 16.51 14.47
N ASP A 147 33.32 16.14 15.56
CA ASP A 147 32.21 16.90 16.13
C ASP A 147 32.26 16.78 17.65
N GLU A 148 31.86 17.83 18.34
CA GLU A 148 31.80 17.86 19.80
C GLU A 148 30.38 17.53 20.26
N LYS A 149 30.26 16.63 21.24
CA LYS A 149 28.97 16.27 21.84
C LYS A 149 29.02 16.46 23.34
N VAL A 150 28.08 17.24 23.84
CA VAL A 150 27.89 17.40 25.29
C VAL A 150 27.19 16.16 25.86
N PHE A 151 27.79 15.55 26.87
CA PHE A 151 27.18 14.49 27.66
C PHE A 151 26.80 15.05 29.03
N ALA A 152 25.51 15.04 29.35
CA ALA A 152 25.06 15.36 30.70
C ALA A 152 25.20 14.11 31.57
N LEU A 153 25.95 14.21 32.67
CA LEU A 153 26.00 13.17 33.69
C LEU A 153 24.75 13.31 34.56
N GLU A 154 23.83 12.34 34.49
CA GLU A 154 22.76 12.25 35.48
C GLU A 154 23.37 11.82 36.83
N GLN A 155 23.09 12.56 37.90
CA GLN A 155 23.43 12.11 39.25
C GLN A 155 22.61 10.85 39.55
N ALA A 156 23.28 9.75 39.86
CA ALA A 156 22.61 8.54 40.31
C ALA A 156 21.73 8.88 41.52
N HIS A 157 20.43 8.66 41.38
CA HIS A 157 19.48 8.79 42.47
C HIS A 157 19.90 7.81 43.59
N LYS A 158 20.51 8.34 44.65
CA LYS A 158 20.74 7.56 45.88
C LYS A 158 19.41 7.52 46.63
N PRO A 159 18.75 6.36 46.76
CA PRO A 159 17.58 6.27 47.62
C PRO A 159 18.02 6.62 49.04
N SER A 160 17.29 7.52 49.69
CA SER A 160 17.49 7.84 51.10
C SER A 160 17.31 6.56 51.92
N LYS A 161 18.30 6.25 52.77
CA LYS A 161 18.21 5.18 53.77
C LYS A 161 17.08 5.45 54.76
#